data_AF-A0A4R9VBT9-F1
#
_entry.id   AF-A0A4R9VBT9-F1
#
_cell.length_a   1.000
_cell.length_b   1.000
_cell.length_c   1.000
_cell.angle_alpha   90.00
_cell.angle_beta   90.00
_cell.angle_gamma   90.00
#
_symmetry.space_group_name_H-M   'P 1'
#
loop_
_entity.id
_entity.type
_entity.pdbx_description
1 polymer ?
#
loop_
_entity_poly.entity_id
_entity_poly.type
_entity_poly.pdbx_seq_one_letter_code
_entity_poly.pdbx_strand_id
1 'polypeptide(L)'
;RNDAAQALITLRAKGSIDEQSVACKVDTGRAIAVAGLHPATGGSGLELCSGDMLLEALVACAGVTLKAVATALEFKLGAATVEAEGDLDFRG
;
A
#
# COMPACT_ATOMS: atom_id res chain seq x y z
N ARG A 1 -23.83 -7.12 13.33
CA ARG A 1 -24.73 -5.96 13.09
C ARG A 1 -24.86 -5.01 14.29
N ASN A 2 -24.53 -5.41 15.53
CA ASN A 2 -24.72 -4.57 16.73
C ASN A 2 -23.50 -3.76 17.18
N ASP A 3 -22.41 -3.76 16.42
CA ASP A 3 -21.26 -2.86 16.66
C ASP A 3 -20.84 -2.27 15.31
N ALA A 4 -21.16 -0.99 15.10
CA ALA A 4 -20.84 -0.29 13.86
C ALA A 4 -19.33 -0.03 13.71
N ALA A 5 -18.60 0.03 14.82
CA ALA A 5 -17.15 0.27 14.80
C ALA A 5 -16.38 -0.95 14.29
N GLN A 6 -16.90 -2.16 14.51
CA GLN A 6 -16.28 -3.40 14.01
C GLN A 6 -16.35 -3.58 12.49
N ALA A 7 -17.14 -2.77 11.79
CA ALA A 7 -17.20 -2.79 10.34
C ALA A 7 -16.15 -1.89 9.67
N LEU A 8 -15.54 -0.98 10.44
CA LEU A 8 -14.50 -0.08 9.97
C LEU A 8 -13.14 -0.74 10.13
N ILE A 9 -12.43 -0.90 9.03
CA ILE A 9 -11.08 -1.45 9.00
C ILE A 9 -10.17 -0.47 8.28
N THR A 10 -9.06 -0.11 8.91
CA THR A 10 -8.01 0.71 8.32
C THR A 10 -6.97 -0.20 7.65
N LEU A 11 -6.90 -0.16 6.32
CA LEU A 11 -5.83 -0.75 5.55
C LEU A 11 -4.60 0.16 5.58
N ARG A 12 -3.41 -0.43 5.45
CA ARG A 12 -2.13 0.28 5.58
C ARG A 12 -1.16 -0.25 4.54
N ALA A 13 -0.48 0.65 3.85
CA ALA A 13 0.65 0.31 3.00
C ALA A 13 1.83 1.23 3.30
N LYS A 14 3.04 0.69 3.18
CA LYS A 14 4.29 1.40 3.41
C LYS A 14 5.32 1.02 2.36
N GLY A 15 6.11 2.00 1.95
CA GLY A 15 7.20 1.81 1.02
C GLY A 15 8.40 2.68 1.36
N SER A 16 9.58 2.21 0.97
CA SER A 16 10.84 2.92 1.09
C SER A 16 11.39 3.24 -0.28
N ILE A 17 11.88 4.46 -0.45
CA ILE A 17 12.48 4.90 -1.71
C ILE A 17 13.91 4.37 -1.78
N ASP A 18 14.26 3.78 -2.92
CA ASP A 18 15.61 3.26 -3.14
C ASP A 18 16.64 4.39 -3.27
N GLU A 19 17.81 4.18 -2.67
CA GLU A 19 18.88 5.18 -2.68
C GLU A 19 19.53 5.31 -4.06
N GLN A 20 19.65 4.21 -4.79
CA GLN A 20 20.49 4.12 -6.00
C GLN A 20 19.69 4.16 -7.30
N SER A 21 18.45 3.68 -7.27
CA SER A 21 17.61 3.54 -8.46
C SER A 21 16.32 4.35 -8.36
N VAL A 22 15.70 4.66 -9.50
CA VAL A 22 14.35 5.24 -9.56
C VAL A 22 13.34 4.13 -9.26
N ALA A 23 13.26 3.74 -7.98
CA ALA A 23 12.44 2.65 -7.50
C ALA A 23 11.90 2.95 -6.09
N CYS A 24 10.74 2.37 -5.79
CA CYS A 24 10.15 2.33 -4.46
C CYS A 24 9.91 0.87 -4.09
N LYS A 25 10.48 0.42 -2.98
CA LYS A 25 10.24 -0.89 -2.41
C LYS A 25 8.97 -0.80 -1.57
N VAL A 26 7.98 -1.61 -1.89
CA VAL A 26 6.74 -1.70 -1.10
C VAL A 26 6.78 -3.01 -0.34
N ASP A 27 6.37 -2.97 0.93
CA ASP A 27 6.35 -4.14 1.80
C ASP A 27 5.16 -5.05 1.43
N THR A 28 5.25 -5.71 0.27
CA THR A 28 4.29 -6.71 -0.15
C THR A 28 4.79 -8.09 0.29
N GLY A 29 3.95 -8.83 1.01
CA GLY A 29 4.32 -10.13 1.58
C GLY A 29 4.55 -11.25 0.55
N ARG A 30 4.33 -11.02 -0.76
CA ARG A 30 4.33 -12.07 -1.79
C ARG A 30 4.77 -11.58 -3.17
N ALA A 31 5.64 -12.35 -3.86
CA ALA A 31 6.16 -12.00 -5.19
C ALA A 31 5.16 -12.17 -6.34
N ILE A 32 4.25 -13.15 -6.23
CA ILE A 32 3.10 -13.33 -7.14
C ILE A 32 1.90 -13.60 -6.23
N ALA A 33 0.86 -12.78 -6.38
CA ALA A 33 -0.32 -12.84 -5.52
C ALA A 33 -1.60 -12.91 -6.34
N VAL A 34 -2.55 -13.70 -5.83
CA VAL A 34 -3.93 -13.74 -6.30
C VAL A 34 -4.72 -12.77 -5.44
N ALA A 35 -5.56 -11.95 -6.06
CA ALA A 35 -6.49 -11.07 -5.35
C ALA A 35 -7.71 -11.86 -4.89
N GLY A 36 -8.16 -11.60 -3.66
CA GLY A 36 -9.36 -12.20 -3.09
C GLY A 36 -10.11 -11.24 -2.18
N LEU A 37 -11.17 -11.75 -1.57
CA LEU A 37 -11.98 -10.99 -0.62
C LEU A 37 -11.20 -10.75 0.67
N HIS A 38 -11.48 -9.62 1.32
CA HIS A 38 -10.97 -9.35 2.66
C HIS A 38 -11.60 -10.34 3.67
N PRO A 39 -10.90 -10.77 4.74
CA PRO A 39 -11.49 -11.64 5.76
C PRO A 39 -12.80 -11.11 6.35
N ALA A 40 -12.92 -9.79 6.50
CA ALA A 40 -14.13 -9.12 6.99
C ALA A 40 -15.35 -9.26 6.06
N THR A 41 -15.14 -9.60 4.78
CA THR A 41 -16.19 -9.87 3.79
C THR A 41 -16.31 -11.35 3.43
N GLY A 42 -15.70 -12.24 4.22
CA GLY A 42 -15.77 -13.69 4.00
C GLY A 42 -14.62 -14.28 3.18
N GLY A 43 -13.52 -13.53 3.01
CA GLY A 43 -12.30 -14.05 2.39
C GLY A 43 -11.55 -15.05 3.27
N SER A 44 -10.73 -15.91 2.63
CA SER A 44 -9.95 -16.94 3.31
C SER A 44 -8.72 -16.40 4.06
N GLY A 45 -8.27 -15.19 3.70
CA GLY A 45 -6.98 -14.63 4.12
C GLY A 45 -5.76 -15.25 3.43
N LEU A 46 -5.97 -16.22 2.53
CA LEU A 46 -4.91 -16.81 1.72
C LEU A 46 -4.57 -15.92 0.52
N GLU A 47 -5.53 -15.23 -0.07
CA GLU A 47 -5.33 -14.25 -1.14
C GLU A 47 -4.98 -12.85 -0.59
N LEU A 48 -4.36 -12.00 -1.41
CA LEU A 48 -4.20 -10.59 -1.04
C LEU A 48 -5.54 -9.86 -1.16
N CYS A 49 -5.83 -8.98 -0.20
CA CYS A 49 -6.96 -8.07 -0.33
C CYS A 49 -6.69 -7.10 -1.47
N SER A 50 -7.66 -6.92 -2.38
CA SER A 50 -7.57 -5.92 -3.45
C SER A 50 -7.40 -4.48 -2.92
N GLY A 51 -7.89 -4.19 -1.72
CA GLY A 51 -7.68 -2.90 -1.05
C GLY A 51 -6.22 -2.67 -0.64
N ASP A 52 -5.56 -3.69 -0.09
CA ASP A 52 -4.13 -3.62 0.24
C ASP A 52 -3.31 -3.43 -1.04
N MET A 53 -3.60 -4.20 -2.08
CA MET A 53 -2.94 -4.06 -3.39
C MET A 53 -3.10 -2.65 -3.98
N LEU A 54 -4.27 -2.03 -3.81
CA LEU A 54 -4.51 -0.65 -4.26
C LEU A 54 -3.66 0.35 -3.49
N LEU A 55 -3.57 0.23 -2.16
CA LEU A 55 -2.74 1.11 -1.34
C LEU A 55 -1.24 0.88 -1.61
N GLU A 56 -0.81 -0.37 -1.78
CA GLU A 56 0.54 -0.73 -2.20
C GLU A 56 0.90 -0.08 -3.55
N ALA A 57 0.00 -0.14 -4.53
CA ALA A 57 0.19 0.51 -5.82
C ALA A 57 0.26 2.03 -5.72
N LEU A 58 -0.56 2.63 -4.85
CA LEU A 58 -0.53 4.08 -4.58
C LEU A 58 0.82 4.50 -3.98
N VAL A 59 1.28 3.78 -2.95
CA VAL A 59 2.59 4.00 -2.32
C VAL A 59 3.73 3.84 -3.33
N ALA A 60 3.71 2.76 -4.13
CA ALA A 60 4.71 2.51 -5.17
C ALA A 60 4.78 3.68 -6.17
N CYS A 61 3.62 4.08 -6.70
CA CYS A 61 3.53 5.15 -7.68
C CYS A 61 4.08 6.46 -7.12
N ALA A 62 3.61 6.89 -5.94
CA ALA A 62 4.07 8.11 -5.30
C ALA A 62 5.58 8.08 -4.99
N GLY A 63 6.10 6.96 -4.48
CA GLY A 63 7.53 6.82 -4.15
C GLY A 63 8.43 6.87 -5.39
N VAL A 64 8.05 6.16 -6.46
CA VAL A 64 8.78 6.20 -7.74
C VAL A 64 8.76 7.61 -8.33
N THR A 65 7.61 8.28 -8.32
CA THR A 65 7.50 9.67 -8.79
C THR A 65 8.39 10.62 -7.99
N LEU A 66 8.36 10.54 -6.65
CA LEU A 66 9.21 11.38 -5.80
C LEU A 66 10.69 11.19 -6.13
N LYS A 67 11.14 9.94 -6.30
CA LYS A 67 12.53 9.65 -6.67
C LYS A 67 12.90 10.13 -8.07
N ALA A 68 11.99 9.99 -9.03
CA ALA A 68 12.19 10.46 -10.41
C ALA A 68 12.38 11.98 -10.45
N VAL A 69 11.51 12.72 -9.75
CA VAL A 69 11.58 14.18 -9.66
C VAL A 69 12.83 14.64 -8.92
N ALA A 70 13.17 14.00 -7.78
CA ALA A 70 14.39 14.32 -7.04
C ALA A 70 15.64 14.17 -7.91
N THR A 71 15.71 13.08 -8.69
CA THR A 71 16.79 12.84 -9.66
C THR A 71 16.84 13.94 -10.73
N ALA A 72 15.69 14.29 -11.32
CA ALA A 72 15.62 15.29 -12.39
C ALA A 72 16.01 16.71 -11.93
N LEU A 73 15.84 17.02 -10.64
CA LEU A 73 16.19 18.32 -10.04
C LEU A 73 17.57 18.31 -9.36
N GLU A 74 18.35 17.22 -9.51
CA GLU A 74 19.64 17.01 -8.83
C GLU A 74 19.55 17.15 -7.30
N PHE A 75 18.38 16.88 -6.74
CA PHE A 75 18.14 16.91 -5.30
C PHE A 75 18.60 15.59 -4.67
N LYS A 76 19.56 15.70 -3.72
CA LYS A 76 20.02 14.55 -2.95
C LYS A 76 19.00 14.15 -1.89
N LEU A 77 18.03 13.34 -2.29
CA LEU A 77 17.09 12.69 -1.38
C LEU A 77 17.84 11.69 -0.49
N GLY A 78 17.74 11.85 0.83
CA GLY A 78 18.24 10.89 1.81
C GLY A 78 17.30 9.68 1.94
N ALA A 79 17.13 9.16 3.15
CA ALA A 79 16.11 8.15 3.41
C ALA A 79 14.71 8.76 3.32
N ALA A 80 13.81 8.10 2.59
CA ALA A 80 12.42 8.51 2.46
C ALA A 80 11.48 7.31 2.54
N THR A 81 10.36 7.50 3.22
CA THR A 81 9.29 6.52 3.40
C THR A 81 7.97 7.15 2.96
N VAL A 82 7.16 6.36 2.25
CA VAL A 82 5.81 6.72 1.82
C VAL A 82 4.84 5.78 2.53
N GLU A 83 3.81 6.34 3.14
CA GLU A 83 2.78 5.61 3.87
C GLU A 83 1.40 6.01 3.33
N ALA A 84 0.49 5.05 3.23
CA ALA A 84 -0.90 5.28 2.86
C ALA A 84 -1.82 4.48 3.79
N GLU A 85 -2.92 5.10 4.17
CA GLU A 85 -3.99 4.49 4.96
C GLU A 85 -5.33 4.66 4.24
N GLY A 86 -6.21 3.69 4.41
CA GLY A 86 -7.56 3.75 3.85
C GLY A 86 -8.55 3.07 4.77
N ASP A 87 -9.58 3.79 5.19
CA ASP A 87 -10.66 3.24 5.99
C ASP A 87 -11.74 2.66 5.08
N LEU A 88 -12.08 1.38 5.29
CA LEU A 88 -13.18 0.71 4.61
C LEU A 88 -14.27 0.35 5.61
N ASP A 89 -15.50 0.68 5.23
CA ASP A 89 -16.70 0.18 5.87
C ASP A 89 -17.20 -1.06 5.11
N PHE A 90 -17.05 -2.23 5.72
CA PHE A 90 -17.43 -3.48 5.08
C PHE A 90 -18.94 -3.78 5.13
N ARG A 91 -19.77 -2.81 5.55
CA ARG A 91 -21.24 -2.89 5.42
C ARG A 91 -21.75 -2.60 4.00
N GLY A 92 -20.92 -2.00 3.15
CA GLY A 92 -21.29 -1.46 1.82
C GLY A 92 -21.55 0.03 1.88
#